data_AF-A0AAJ2CF11-F1
#
_entry.id   AF-A0AAJ2CF11-F1
#
_cell.length_a   1.000
_cell.length_b   1.000
_cell.length_c   1.000
_cell.angle_alpha   90.00
_cell.angle_beta   90.00
_cell.angle_gamma   90.00
#
_symmetry.space_group_name_H-M   'P 1'
#
loop_
_entity.id
_entity.type
_entity.pdbx_description
1 polymer ?
#
loop_
_entity_poly.entity_id
_entity_poly.type
_entity_poly.pdbx_seq_one_letter_code
_entity_poly.pdbx_strand_id
1 'polypeptide(L)'
;MNRPARFEGPKKATNVSLSADLVDEAKQLGINVSEACQTGLAAEVKKAREAAWKEENRAAIESWNDYIRKNGLPLAKYRQF
;
A
#
# COMPACT_ATOMS: atom_id res chain seq x y z
N MET A 1 3.82 19.17 -0.28
CA MET A 1 4.75 18.04 -0.53
C MET A 1 4.07 17.02 -1.43
N ASN A 2 4.51 16.87 -2.68
CA ASN A 2 4.02 15.83 -3.58
C ASN A 2 5.02 14.65 -3.49
N ARG A 3 4.72 13.64 -2.66
CA ARG A 3 5.56 12.43 -2.62
C ARG A 3 5.23 11.65 -3.89
N PRO A 4 6.17 11.44 -4.82
CA PRO A 4 5.88 10.68 -6.03
C PRO A 4 5.37 9.30 -5.64
N ALA A 5 4.43 8.77 -6.41
CA ALA A 5 3.96 7.42 -6.21
C ALA A 5 5.18 6.49 -6.32
N ARG A 6 5.34 5.60 -5.32
CA ARG A 6 6.54 4.77 -5.12
C ARG A 6 6.93 3.88 -6.31
N PHE A 7 6.08 3.79 -7.33
CA PHE A 7 6.23 2.91 -8.48
C PHE A 7 6.28 3.67 -9.82
N GLU A 8 6.61 4.97 -9.82
CA GLU A 8 6.77 5.82 -11.03
C GLU A 8 8.15 5.69 -11.71
N GLY A 9 8.95 4.69 -11.31
CA GLY A 9 10.25 4.43 -11.91
C GLY A 9 10.18 3.81 -13.32
N PRO A 10 11.32 3.70 -14.01
CA PRO A 10 11.39 3.08 -15.34
C PRO A 10 10.81 1.66 -15.31
N LYS A 11 9.87 1.39 -16.24
CA LYS A 11 9.20 0.09 -16.34
C LYS A 11 10.18 -0.96 -16.83
N LYS A 12 10.32 -2.05 -16.09
CA LYS A 12 11.07 -3.23 -16.52
C LYS A 12 10.11 -4.21 -17.20
N ALA A 13 10.39 -4.57 -18.45
CA ALA A 13 9.66 -5.64 -19.12
C ALA A 13 9.89 -6.95 -18.34
N THR A 14 8.81 -7.54 -17.86
CA THR A 14 8.84 -8.75 -17.05
C THR A 14 7.87 -9.73 -17.71
N ASN A 15 8.36 -10.91 -18.10
CA ASN A 15 7.52 -11.91 -18.74
C ASN A 15 6.65 -12.58 -17.66
N VAL A 16 5.33 -12.48 -17.79
CA VAL A 16 4.36 -13.05 -16.86
C VAL A 16 3.43 -13.99 -17.60
N SER A 17 3.20 -15.17 -17.03
CA SER A 17 2.27 -16.16 -17.57
C SER A 17 0.88 -15.92 -16.99
N LEU A 18 -0.08 -15.64 -17.86
CA LEU A 18 -1.50 -15.46 -17.54
C LEU A 18 -2.33 -16.43 -18.38
N SER A 19 -3.54 -16.74 -17.92
CA SER A 19 -4.49 -17.55 -18.67
C SER A 19 -4.80 -16.90 -20.02
N ALA A 20 -4.73 -17.66 -21.11
CA ALA A 20 -4.99 -17.16 -22.46
C ALA A 20 -6.39 -16.53 -22.59
N ASP A 21 -7.39 -17.17 -21.99
CA ASP A 21 -8.78 -16.71 -21.93
C ASP A 21 -8.90 -15.31 -21.30
N LEU A 22 -8.24 -15.10 -20.16
CA LEU A 22 -8.21 -13.81 -19.46
C LEU A 22 -7.54 -12.72 -20.31
N VAL A 23 -6.47 -13.03 -21.02
CA VAL A 23 -5.77 -12.08 -21.90
C VAL A 23 -6.62 -11.75 -23.11
N ASP A 24 -7.33 -12.72 -23.67
CA ASP A 24 -8.23 -12.52 -24.80
C ASP A 24 -9.42 -11.65 -24.40
N GLU A 25 -10.08 -11.97 -23.28
CA GLU A 25 -11.17 -11.17 -22.73
C GLU A 25 -10.72 -9.74 -22.39
N ALA A 26 -9.55 -9.58 -21.77
CA ALA A 26 -8.98 -8.26 -21.51
C ALA A 26 -8.75 -7.46 -22.80
N LYS A 27 -8.27 -8.09 -23.87
CA LYS A 27 -8.10 -7.44 -25.18
C LYS A 27 -9.45 -7.06 -25.80
N GLN A 28 -10.44 -7.94 -25.75
CA GLN A 28 -11.79 -7.68 -26.25
C GLN A 28 -12.44 -6.49 -25.52
N LEU A 29 -12.19 -6.36 -24.22
CA LEU A 29 -12.67 -5.28 -23.38
C LEU A 29 -11.81 -4.01 -23.43
N GLY A 30 -10.72 -4.01 -24.21
CA GLY A 30 -9.81 -2.86 -24.33
C GLY A 30 -8.98 -2.59 -23.06
N ILE A 31 -8.83 -3.58 -22.17
CA ILE A 31 -8.07 -3.46 -20.93
C ILE A 31 -6.58 -3.58 -21.22
N ASN A 32 -5.80 -2.60 -20.75
CA ASN A 32 -4.35 -2.66 -20.81
C ASN A 32 -3.79 -3.61 -19.74
N VAL A 33 -3.50 -4.84 -20.14
CA VAL A 33 -2.98 -5.90 -19.26
C VAL A 33 -1.74 -5.44 -18.48
N SER A 34 -0.82 -4.71 -19.11
CA SER A 34 0.40 -4.23 -18.45
C SER A 34 0.10 -3.25 -17.32
N GLU A 35 -0.82 -2.32 -17.55
CA GLU A 35 -1.24 -1.35 -16.54
C GLU A 35 -2.06 -1.98 -15.42
N ALA A 36 -2.95 -2.92 -15.77
CA ALA A 36 -3.73 -3.69 -14.80
C ALA A 36 -2.82 -4.52 -13.89
N CYS A 37 -1.83 -5.22 -14.47
CA CYS A 37 -0.82 -5.95 -13.72
C CYS A 37 0.01 -5.03 -12.82
N GLN A 38 0.44 -3.87 -13.33
CA GLN A 38 1.20 -2.90 -12.55
C GLN A 38 0.40 -2.41 -11.34
N THR A 39 -0.87 -2.06 -11.54
CA THR A 39 -1.76 -1.57 -10.47
C THR A 39 -2.05 -2.66 -9.44
N GLY A 40 -2.37 -3.87 -9.89
CA GLY A 40 -2.63 -5.01 -9.00
C GLY A 40 -1.40 -5.39 -8.18
N LEU A 41 -0.23 -5.47 -8.81
CA LEU A 41 1.02 -5.78 -8.12
C LEU A 41 1.40 -4.67 -7.11
N ALA A 42 1.23 -3.40 -7.48
CA ALA A 42 1.47 -2.28 -6.57
C ALA A 42 0.57 -2.34 -5.34
N ALA A 43 -0.70 -2.70 -5.50
CA ALA A 43 -1.65 -2.84 -4.38
C ALA A 43 -1.24 -3.97 -3.43
N GLU A 44 -0.89 -5.15 -3.96
CA GLU A 44 -0.46 -6.30 -3.16
C GLU A 44 0.86 -6.03 -2.44
N VAL A 45 1.84 -5.41 -3.11
CA VAL A 45 3.11 -5.01 -2.46
C VAL A 45 2.87 -3.99 -1.36
N LYS A 46 1.97 -3.04 -1.57
CA LYS A 46 1.60 -2.05 -0.56
C LYS A 46 0.99 -2.74 0.67
N LYS A 47 0.03 -3.63 0.46
CA LYS A 47 -0.62 -4.40 1.52
C LYS A 47 0.37 -5.25 2.32
N ALA A 48 1.26 -5.98 1.64
CA ALA A 48 2.28 -6.80 2.28
C ALA A 48 3.23 -5.95 3.14
N ARG A 49 3.64 -4.77 2.63
CA ARG A 49 4.49 -3.84 3.40
C ARG A 49 3.76 -3.21 4.57
N GLU A 50 2.48 -2.86 4.43
CA GLU A 50 1.67 -2.37 5.54
C GLU A 50 1.53 -3.42 6.63
N ALA A 51 1.36 -4.69 6.27
CA ALA A 51 1.34 -5.80 7.21
C ALA A 51 2.70 -5.95 7.94
N ALA A 52 3.80 -5.98 7.19
CA ALA A 52 5.15 -6.07 7.76
C ALA A 52 5.44 -4.89 8.69
N TRP A 53 5.13 -3.66 8.27
CA TRP A 53 5.33 -2.46 9.08
C TRP A 53 4.51 -2.50 10.37
N LYS A 54 3.24 -2.95 10.31
CA LYS A 54 2.41 -3.12 11.52
C LYS A 54 2.99 -4.13 12.49
N GLU A 55 3.60 -5.20 11.99
CA GLU A 55 4.26 -6.20 12.83
C GLU A 55 5.52 -5.61 13.48
N GLU A 56 6.39 -4.98 12.69
CA GLU A 56 7.62 -4.35 13.18
C GLU A 56 7.34 -3.24 14.19
N ASN A 57 6.27 -2.46 13.99
CA ASN A 57 5.93 -1.32 14.82
C ASN A 57 4.93 -1.67 15.93
N ARG A 58 4.54 -2.94 16.07
CA ARG A 58 3.54 -3.36 17.08
C ARG A 58 3.96 -2.94 18.48
N ALA A 59 5.20 -3.24 18.87
CA ALA A 59 5.72 -2.88 20.19
C ALA A 59 5.77 -1.36 20.42
N ALA A 60 6.10 -0.57 19.40
CA ALA A 60 6.11 0.89 19.49
C ALA A 60 4.69 1.45 19.63
N ILE A 61 3.74 0.91 18.86
CA ILE A 61 2.31 1.28 18.93
C ILE A 61 1.74 0.91 20.30
N GLU A 62 2.03 -0.27 20.83
CA GLU A 62 1.57 -0.70 22.15
C GLU A 62 2.15 0.16 23.27
N SER A 63 3.45 0.45 23.23
CA SER A 63 4.11 1.37 24.17
C SER A 63 3.47 2.76 24.15
N TRP A 64 3.21 3.29 22.96
CA TRP A 64 2.55 4.58 22.79
C TRP A 64 1.10 4.57 23.29
N ASN A 65 0.35 3.50 23.02
CA ASN A 65 -1.02 3.32 23.50
C ASN A 65 -1.05 3.20 25.04
N ASP A 66 -0.08 2.52 25.64
CA ASP A 66 0.09 2.45 27.09
C ASP A 66 0.42 3.83 27.69
N TYR A 67 1.32 4.57 27.06
CA TYR A 67 1.63 5.95 27.44
C TYR A 67 0.39 6.84 27.40
N ILE A 68 -0.41 6.80 26.33
CA ILE A 68 -1.65 7.57 26.23
C ILE A 68 -2.68 7.13 27.27
N ARG A 69 -2.83 5.84 27.54
CA ARG A 69 -3.75 5.36 28.59
C ARG A 69 -3.36 5.89 29.98
N LYS A 70 -2.06 5.96 30.25
CA LYS A 70 -1.53 6.43 31.55
C LYS A 70 -1.52 7.96 31.68
N ASN A 71 -1.17 8.68 30.62
CA ASN A 71 -0.88 10.12 30.67
C ASN A 71 -1.96 10.98 29.97
N GLY A 72 -2.94 10.34 29.32
CA GLY A 72 -3.88 11.01 28.45
C GLY A 72 -3.28 11.39 27.10
N LEU A 73 -4.09 12.02 26.25
CA LEU A 73 -3.63 12.51 24.95
C LEU A 73 -2.66 13.69 25.14
N PRO A 74 -1.42 13.58 24.63
CA PRO A 74 -0.49 14.69 24.64
C PRO A 74 -1.12 15.91 23.97
N LEU A 75 -0.91 17.09 24.54
CA LEU A 75 -1.37 18.36 23.98
C LEU A 75 -2.90 18.50 23.83
N ALA A 76 -3.71 17.58 24.39
CA ALA A 76 -5.17 17.69 24.38
C ALA A 76 -5.66 19.03 24.96
N LYS A 77 -4.92 19.59 25.92
CA LYS A 77 -5.18 20.92 26.51
C LYS A 77 -5.09 22.11 25.56
N TYR A 78 -4.55 21.93 24.35
CA TYR A 78 -4.43 22.99 23.33
C TYR A 78 -5.34 22.74 22.12
N ARG A 79 -6.19 21.70 22.14
CA ARG A 79 -7.10 21.41 21.05
C ARG A 79 -8.26 22.41 21.05
N GLN A 80 -8.26 23.36 20.12
CA GLN A 80 -9.42 24.21 19.82
C GLN A 80 -10.45 23.37 19.02
N PHE A 81 -11.72 23.47 19.41
CA PHE A 81 -12.87 22.75 18.85
C PHE A 81 -13.42 23.46 17.62
#